data_AF-A0A6C0DJ29-F1
#
_entry.id   AF-A0A6C0DJ29-F1
#
_cell.length_a   1.000
_cell.length_b   1.000
_cell.length_c   1.000
_cell.angle_alpha   90.00
_cell.angle_beta   90.00
_cell.angle_gamma   90.00
#
_symmetry.space_group_name_H-M   'P 1'
#
loop_
_entity.id
_entity.type
_entity.pdbx_description
1 polymer ?
#
loop_
_entity_poly.entity_id
_entity_poly.type
_entity_poly.pdbx_seq_one_letter_code
_entity_poly.pdbx_strand_id
1 'polypeptide(L)'
;MVSSLPYDQEKGCPDGFHKRSSYTSKRGHRVPPRCVKAQTVYRESRKNYSRRILRRQEERLERAHHNKTSKLRCPPGKVQRHGYVRRFGATVMRKGYTVKKASGKEYHIKPAQKSVYVKPACVKDKGDKKVKPPSPGDRIGPLRRGELKKHGYIYLKHREERHSALRKAIKEFGPLGVFRKLDIVAKLSKHSAPEASRVFKADRDWLRHNYELTL
;
A
#
# COMPACT_ATOMS: atom_id res chain seq x y z
N MET A 1 -12.42 -0.64 30.80
CA MET A 1 -12.20 0.31 29.68
C MET A 1 -13.43 0.33 28.80
N VAL A 2 -14.03 1.50 28.53
CA VAL A 2 -15.24 1.60 27.71
C VAL A 2 -14.88 1.32 26.24
N SER A 3 -15.36 0.20 25.70
CA SER A 3 -15.03 -0.26 24.35
C SER A 3 -15.75 0.52 23.24
N SER A 4 -16.86 1.19 23.57
CA SER A 4 -17.62 2.02 22.62
C SER A 4 -18.44 3.12 23.27
N LEU A 5 -18.46 4.29 22.64
CA LEU A 5 -19.25 5.45 23.02
C LEU A 5 -20.44 5.65 22.07
N PRO A 6 -21.54 6.29 22.50
CA PRO A 6 -22.59 6.74 21.58
C PRO A 6 -22.00 7.63 20.46
N TYR A 7 -22.58 7.56 19.26
CA TYR A 7 -22.19 8.43 18.15
C TYR A 7 -23.04 9.70 18.14
N ASP A 8 -22.39 10.86 18.14
CA ASP A 8 -23.04 12.16 17.99
C ASP A 8 -23.03 12.58 16.51
N GLN A 9 -24.18 12.99 15.96
CA GLN A 9 -24.28 13.40 14.56
C GLN A 9 -23.62 14.75 14.26
N GLU A 10 -23.66 15.68 15.22
CA GLU A 10 -23.13 17.04 15.07
C GLU A 10 -21.63 17.07 15.40
N LYS A 11 -21.25 16.47 16.53
CA LYS A 11 -19.86 16.49 17.03
C LYS A 11 -19.01 15.35 16.46
N GLY A 12 -19.63 14.28 15.97
CA GLY A 12 -18.93 13.10 15.45
C GLY A 12 -18.37 12.22 16.57
N CYS A 13 -17.22 11.58 16.30
CA CYS A 13 -16.51 10.79 17.32
C CYS A 13 -15.37 11.59 17.94
N PRO A 14 -15.10 11.40 19.25
CA PRO A 14 -13.93 11.99 19.89
C PRO A 14 -12.64 11.42 19.30
N ASP A 15 -11.53 12.12 19.54
CA ASP A 15 -10.21 11.71 19.07
C ASP A 15 -9.85 10.30 19.56
N GLY A 16 -9.23 9.52 18.68
CA GLY A 16 -8.94 8.11 18.94
C GLY A 16 -10.13 7.17 18.79
N PHE A 17 -11.31 7.65 18.36
CA PHE A 17 -12.47 6.84 18.01
C PHE A 17 -12.90 7.06 16.56
N HIS A 18 -13.55 6.06 15.97
CA HIS A 18 -14.15 6.17 14.65
C HIS A 18 -15.60 5.68 14.66
N LYS A 19 -16.42 6.24 13.75
CA LYS A 19 -17.81 5.84 13.59
C LYS A 19 -17.88 4.42 13.01
N ARG A 20 -18.48 3.51 13.77
CA ARG A 20 -18.99 2.24 13.24
C ARG A 20 -20.40 2.47 12.71
N SER A 21 -20.65 2.11 11.45
CA SER A 21 -22.00 2.17 10.88
C SER A 21 -22.97 1.25 11.63
N SER A 22 -24.26 1.56 11.58
CA SER A 22 -25.29 0.62 12.05
C SER A 22 -25.28 -0.66 11.22
N TYR A 23 -25.60 -1.79 11.84
CA TYR A 23 -25.75 -3.07 11.15
C TYR A 23 -26.74 -3.96 11.89
N THR A 24 -27.27 -4.97 11.22
CA THR A 24 -28.11 -6.00 11.83
C THR A 24 -27.21 -7.15 12.29
N SER A 25 -27.29 -7.50 13.57
CA SER A 25 -26.56 -8.63 14.14
C SER A 25 -27.07 -9.96 13.56
N LYS A 26 -26.29 -11.03 13.68
CA LYS A 26 -26.71 -12.38 13.26
C LYS A 26 -28.00 -12.86 13.96
N ARG A 27 -28.32 -12.30 15.13
CA ARG A 27 -29.54 -12.58 15.90
C ARG A 27 -30.71 -11.67 15.53
N GLY A 28 -30.60 -10.87 14.46
CA GLY A 28 -31.66 -9.98 13.98
C GLY A 28 -31.73 -8.60 14.65
N HIS A 29 -31.04 -8.37 15.77
CA HIS A 29 -31.07 -7.06 16.42
C HIS A 29 -30.30 -6.00 15.63
N ARG A 30 -30.93 -4.83 15.42
CA ARG A 30 -30.29 -3.66 14.80
C ARG A 30 -29.37 -2.96 15.81
N VAL A 31 -28.08 -2.96 15.52
CA VAL A 31 -27.06 -2.28 16.31
C VAL A 31 -26.91 -0.84 15.80
N PRO A 32 -27.11 0.20 16.65
CA PRO A 32 -26.96 1.59 16.25
C PRO A 32 -25.50 1.97 15.95
N PRO A 33 -25.27 3.09 15.25
CA PRO A 33 -23.91 3.58 15.05
C PRO A 33 -23.31 3.98 16.40
N ARG A 34 -22.03 3.65 16.60
CA ARG A 34 -21.28 3.99 17.82
C ARG A 34 -19.87 4.44 17.47
N CYS A 35 -19.26 5.19 18.37
CA CYS A 35 -17.84 5.49 18.32
C CYS A 35 -17.07 4.33 18.94
N VAL A 36 -16.23 3.67 18.16
CA VAL A 36 -15.38 2.56 18.63
C VAL A 36 -13.92 2.98 18.59
N LYS A 37 -13.11 2.51 19.54
CA LYS A 37 -11.71 2.89 19.64
C LYS A 37 -10.99 2.56 18.33
N ALA A 38 -10.22 3.50 17.80
CA ALA A 38 -9.50 3.34 16.56
C ALA A 38 -8.36 2.32 16.76
N GLN A 39 -8.44 1.20 16.05
CA GLN A 39 -7.37 0.20 15.99
C GLN A 39 -6.21 0.62 15.07
N THR A 40 -6.20 1.87 14.61
CA THR A 40 -5.22 2.38 13.66
C THR A 40 -4.88 3.81 14.03
N VAL A 41 -3.62 4.20 13.81
CA VAL A 41 -3.18 5.59 13.94
C VAL A 41 -3.72 6.52 12.84
N TYR A 42 -4.45 6.00 11.87
CA TYR A 42 -4.97 6.79 10.76
C TYR A 42 -6.34 7.36 11.10
N ARG A 43 -6.47 8.67 10.88
CA ARG A 43 -7.75 9.39 10.92
C ARG A 43 -8.73 8.91 9.83
N GLU A 44 -8.22 8.57 8.65
CA GLU A 44 -9.05 8.10 7.53
C GLU A 44 -9.03 6.57 7.41
N SER A 45 -10.19 5.99 7.08
CA SER A 45 -10.29 4.55 6.80
C SER A 45 -9.48 4.14 5.57
N ARG A 46 -9.06 2.87 5.51
CA ARG A 46 -8.37 2.30 4.34
C ARG A 46 -9.18 2.45 3.04
N LYS A 47 -10.51 2.33 3.13
CA LYS A 47 -11.43 2.50 1.99
C LYS A 47 -11.38 3.94 1.46
N ASN A 48 -11.46 4.92 2.36
CA ASN A 48 -11.41 6.34 1.99
C ASN A 48 -10.03 6.74 1.45
N TYR A 49 -8.94 6.26 2.08
CA TYR A 49 -7.59 6.43 1.55
C TYR A 49 -7.48 5.89 0.12
N SER A 50 -7.92 4.65 -0.10
CA SER A 50 -7.83 4.00 -1.41
C SER A 50 -8.61 4.76 -2.47
N ARG A 51 -9.85 5.16 -2.16
CA ARG A 51 -10.69 5.98 -3.06
C ARG A 51 -10.01 7.30 -3.40
N ARG A 52 -9.48 8.01 -2.41
CA ARG A 52 -8.77 9.29 -2.61
C ARG A 52 -7.52 9.14 -3.47
N ILE A 53 -6.75 8.07 -3.28
CA ILE A 53 -5.56 7.80 -4.10
C ILE A 53 -5.93 7.45 -5.53
N LEU A 54 -6.97 6.63 -5.75
CA LEU A 54 -7.44 6.27 -7.09
C LEU A 54 -8.00 7.48 -7.83
N ARG A 55 -8.83 8.29 -7.17
CA ARG A 55 -9.35 9.56 -7.74
C ARG A 55 -8.20 10.48 -8.18
N ARG A 56 -7.18 10.65 -7.33
CA ARG A 56 -5.99 11.43 -7.66
C ARG A 56 -5.20 10.87 -8.84
N GLN A 57 -5.25 9.56 -9.10
CA GLN A 57 -4.63 8.95 -10.29
C GLN A 57 -5.44 9.26 -11.54
N GLU A 58 -6.77 9.22 -11.45
CA GLU A 58 -7.70 9.56 -12.54
C GLU A 58 -7.61 11.06 -12.89
N GLU A 59 -7.69 11.96 -11.91
CA GLU A 59 -7.50 13.42 -12.10
C GLU A 59 -6.15 13.79 -12.75
N ARG A 60 -5.14 12.92 -12.66
CA ARG A 60 -3.84 13.15 -13.32
C ARG A 60 -3.86 12.73 -14.77
N LEU A 61 -4.54 11.64 -15.08
CA LEU A 61 -4.75 11.22 -16.46
C LEU A 61 -5.52 12.31 -17.19
N GLU A 62 -6.62 12.79 -16.61
CA GLU A 62 -7.46 13.85 -17.17
C GLU A 62 -6.65 15.12 -17.46
N ARG A 63 -5.83 15.57 -16.50
CA ARG A 63 -4.92 16.72 -16.70
C ARG A 63 -3.85 16.50 -17.76
N ALA A 64 -3.52 15.26 -18.09
CA ALA A 64 -2.63 14.93 -19.18
C ALA A 64 -3.40 14.67 -20.50
N HIS A 65 -4.67 15.07 -20.57
CA HIS A 65 -5.58 14.86 -21.71
C HIS A 65 -5.71 13.37 -22.08
N HIS A 66 -5.73 12.50 -21.06
CA HIS A 66 -5.88 11.06 -21.23
C HIS A 66 -6.95 10.51 -20.30
N ASN A 67 -7.64 9.46 -20.75
CA ASN A 67 -8.67 8.79 -19.96
C ASN A 67 -8.20 7.39 -19.53
N LYS A 68 -8.93 6.80 -18.59
CA LYS A 68 -8.72 5.41 -18.18
C LYS A 68 -8.95 4.50 -19.38
N THR A 69 -7.88 3.89 -19.87
CA THR A 69 -7.88 3.16 -21.15
C THR A 69 -8.77 1.93 -21.10
N SER A 70 -9.46 1.65 -22.20
CA SER A 70 -10.25 0.44 -22.44
C SER A 70 -9.42 -0.84 -22.30
N LYS A 71 -10.09 -2.00 -22.12
CA LYS A 71 -9.41 -3.28 -21.95
C LYS A 71 -8.61 -3.65 -23.20
N LEU A 72 -7.30 -3.76 -23.07
CA LEU A 72 -6.40 -4.25 -24.11
C LEU A 72 -6.41 -5.78 -24.06
N ARG A 73 -6.64 -6.44 -25.19
CA ARG A 73 -6.46 -7.91 -25.28
C ARG A 73 -4.97 -8.21 -25.23
N CYS A 74 -4.55 -8.91 -24.17
CA CYS A 74 -3.16 -9.31 -23.99
C CYS A 74 -2.97 -10.80 -24.31
N PRO A 75 -1.83 -11.18 -24.92
CA PRO A 75 -1.54 -12.57 -25.20
C PRO A 75 -1.36 -13.37 -23.89
N PRO A 76 -1.46 -14.71 -23.95
CA PRO A 76 -1.26 -15.58 -22.79
C PRO A 76 0.04 -15.27 -22.03
N GLY A 77 -0.04 -15.23 -20.71
CA GLY A 77 1.10 -14.90 -19.84
C GLY A 77 1.43 -13.40 -19.72
N LYS A 78 0.64 -12.52 -20.34
CA LYS A 78 0.72 -11.07 -20.14
C LYS A 78 -0.60 -10.51 -19.59
N VAL A 79 -0.50 -9.45 -18.80
CA VAL A 79 -1.64 -8.69 -18.28
C VAL A 79 -1.58 -7.25 -18.76
N GLN A 80 -2.74 -6.62 -18.88
CA GLN A 80 -2.80 -5.20 -19.23
C GLN A 80 -2.32 -4.34 -18.06
N ARG A 81 -1.33 -3.50 -18.33
CA ARG A 81 -1.02 -2.33 -17.50
C ARG A 81 -1.77 -1.13 -18.08
N HIS A 82 -2.68 -0.57 -17.29
CA HIS A 82 -3.37 0.66 -17.67
C HIS A 82 -2.39 1.82 -17.87
N GLY A 83 -2.77 2.76 -18.74
CA GLY A 83 -2.06 4.03 -18.87
C GLY A 83 -2.03 4.77 -17.53
N TYR A 84 -0.91 5.42 -17.21
CA TYR A 84 -0.80 6.23 -15.99
C TYR A 84 0.19 7.38 -16.18
N VAL A 85 0.03 8.43 -15.38
CA VAL A 85 0.98 9.53 -15.33
C VAL A 85 2.06 9.23 -14.28
N ARG A 86 3.29 9.02 -14.75
CA ARG A 86 4.47 8.91 -13.89
C ARG A 86 4.89 10.30 -13.46
N ARG A 87 5.19 10.49 -12.18
CA ARG A 87 5.79 11.72 -11.65
C ARG A 87 7.21 11.45 -11.18
N PHE A 88 8.13 12.34 -11.54
CA PHE A 88 9.50 12.31 -11.08
C PHE A 88 9.66 13.14 -9.80
N GLY A 89 10.43 12.62 -8.84
CA GLY A 89 10.79 13.36 -7.64
C GLY A 89 11.87 14.39 -7.93
N ALA A 90 12.02 15.40 -7.06
CA ALA A 90 13.01 16.47 -7.23
C ALA A 90 14.44 15.93 -7.43
N THR A 91 14.83 14.89 -6.67
CA THR A 91 16.14 14.25 -6.83
C THR A 91 16.34 13.68 -8.23
N VAL A 92 15.32 13.05 -8.81
CA VAL A 92 15.40 12.47 -10.15
C VAL A 92 15.42 13.55 -11.22
N MET A 93 14.68 14.64 -11.03
CA MET A 93 14.76 15.81 -11.93
C MET A 93 16.16 16.43 -11.93
N ARG A 94 16.80 16.54 -10.76
CA ARG A 94 18.13 17.13 -10.61
C ARG A 94 19.25 16.22 -11.12
N LYS A 95 19.27 14.97 -10.64
CA LYS A 95 20.39 14.02 -10.82
C LYS A 95 20.18 12.98 -11.92
N GLY A 96 18.97 12.87 -12.49
CA GLY A 96 18.64 11.77 -13.39
C GLY A 96 18.57 10.40 -12.70
N TYR A 97 18.48 9.35 -13.49
CA TYR A 97 18.55 7.95 -13.06
C TYR A 97 19.11 7.08 -14.17
N THR A 98 19.70 5.95 -13.80
CA THR A 98 20.36 5.06 -14.76
C THR A 98 19.52 3.80 -15.03
N VAL A 99 19.48 3.38 -16.30
CA VAL A 99 18.76 2.19 -16.76
C VAL A 99 19.75 1.22 -17.40
N LYS A 100 19.88 0.03 -16.81
CA LYS A 100 20.60 -1.10 -17.40
C LYS A 100 19.62 -1.98 -18.18
N LYS A 101 19.89 -2.21 -19.46
CA LYS A 101 19.12 -3.13 -20.30
C LYS A 101 19.65 -4.55 -20.14
N ALA A 102 18.83 -5.52 -20.54
CA ALA A 102 19.25 -6.93 -20.57
C ALA A 102 20.46 -7.18 -21.49
N SER A 103 20.65 -6.32 -22.50
CA SER A 103 21.82 -6.33 -23.38
C SER A 103 23.11 -5.78 -22.75
N GLY A 104 23.11 -5.46 -21.45
CA GLY A 104 24.26 -4.85 -20.75
C GLY A 104 24.39 -3.33 -20.95
N LYS A 105 23.76 -2.75 -21.97
CA LYS A 105 23.85 -1.30 -22.25
C LYS A 105 23.23 -0.47 -21.13
N GLU A 106 23.96 0.54 -20.70
CA GLU A 106 23.59 1.45 -19.62
C GLU A 106 23.26 2.85 -20.16
N TYR A 107 22.15 3.42 -19.71
CA TYR A 107 21.67 4.74 -20.12
C TYR A 107 21.44 5.62 -18.89
N HIS A 108 22.10 6.77 -18.84
CA HIS A 108 21.77 7.81 -17.86
C HIS A 108 20.66 8.71 -18.43
N ILE A 109 19.54 8.82 -17.71
CA ILE A 109 18.35 9.54 -18.15
C ILE A 109 18.03 10.65 -17.17
N LYS A 110 18.01 11.90 -17.67
CA LYS A 110 17.50 13.06 -16.94
C LYS A 110 16.17 13.52 -17.55
N PRO A 111 15.05 13.43 -16.82
CA PRO A 111 13.74 13.81 -17.36
C PRO A 111 13.67 15.31 -17.66
N ALA A 112 13.16 15.67 -18.85
CA ALA A 112 12.87 17.07 -19.20
C ALA A 112 11.66 17.63 -18.44
N GLN A 113 10.66 16.78 -18.16
CA GLN A 113 9.40 17.18 -17.53
C GLN A 113 9.18 16.44 -16.21
N LYS A 114 8.49 17.11 -15.27
CA LYS A 114 8.16 16.57 -13.93
C LYS A 114 7.20 15.37 -13.99
N SER A 115 6.47 15.22 -15.08
CA SER A 115 5.56 14.11 -15.31
C SER A 115 5.58 13.65 -16.76
N VAL A 116 5.32 12.37 -16.97
CA VAL A 116 5.19 11.77 -18.30
C VAL A 116 4.03 10.79 -18.30
N TYR A 117 3.21 10.84 -19.35
CA TYR A 117 2.20 9.82 -19.58
C TYR A 117 2.84 8.54 -20.09
N VAL A 118 2.55 7.43 -19.42
CA VAL A 118 3.00 6.11 -19.83
C VAL A 118 1.81 5.40 -20.44
N LYS A 119 1.83 5.22 -21.77
CA LYS A 119 0.79 4.52 -22.56
C LYS A 119 0.47 3.12 -21.97
N PRO A 120 -0.77 2.62 -22.12
CA PRO A 120 -1.12 1.27 -21.73
C PRO A 120 -0.29 0.25 -22.54
N ALA A 121 0.03 -0.89 -21.93
CA ALA A 121 0.78 -1.95 -22.61
C ALA A 121 0.52 -3.31 -21.95
N CYS A 122 0.72 -4.39 -22.70
CA CYS A 122 0.76 -5.74 -22.14
C CYS A 122 2.12 -5.99 -21.47
N VAL A 123 2.09 -6.24 -20.16
CA VAL A 123 3.28 -6.55 -19.36
C VAL A 123 3.27 -8.00 -18.93
N LYS A 124 4.45 -8.58 -18.67
CA LYS A 124 4.57 -9.94 -18.15
C LYS A 124 3.75 -10.07 -16.87
N ASP A 125 2.89 -11.10 -16.81
CA ASP A 125 2.17 -11.42 -15.59
C ASP A 125 3.17 -11.92 -14.53
N LYS A 126 3.16 -11.26 -13.37
CA LYS A 126 3.99 -11.61 -12.21
C LYS A 126 3.19 -12.31 -11.12
N GLY A 127 1.91 -12.59 -11.35
CA GLY A 127 1.08 -13.37 -10.46
C GLY A 127 1.45 -14.85 -10.46
N ASP A 128 0.91 -15.57 -9.49
CA ASP A 128 0.99 -17.03 -9.45
C ASP A 128 -0.03 -17.61 -10.43
N LYS A 129 0.45 -18.34 -11.45
CA LYS A 129 -0.41 -18.94 -12.48
C LYS A 129 -1.39 -19.99 -11.94
N LYS A 130 -1.07 -20.58 -10.78
CA LYS A 130 -1.90 -21.61 -10.13
C LYS A 130 -3.05 -21.02 -9.32
N VAL A 131 -3.03 -19.71 -9.06
CA VAL A 131 -3.99 -19.04 -8.18
C VAL A 131 -4.89 -18.13 -9.00
N LYS A 132 -6.21 -18.32 -8.85
CA LYS A 132 -7.20 -17.43 -9.46
C LYS A 132 -6.96 -16.00 -8.95
N PRO A 133 -6.92 -14.98 -9.83
CA PRO A 133 -6.69 -13.62 -9.40
C PRO A 133 -7.80 -13.18 -8.43
N PRO A 134 -7.47 -12.50 -7.33
CA PRO A 134 -8.46 -12.03 -6.37
C PRO A 134 -9.48 -11.10 -7.03
N SER A 135 -10.72 -11.21 -6.57
CA SER A 135 -11.81 -10.31 -6.95
C SER A 135 -11.40 -8.86 -6.70
N PRO A 136 -11.94 -7.89 -7.44
CA PRO A 136 -11.54 -6.48 -7.30
C PRO A 136 -11.58 -5.94 -5.85
N GLY A 137 -12.51 -6.44 -5.01
CA GLY A 137 -12.61 -6.08 -3.59
C GLY A 137 -11.56 -6.72 -2.67
N ASP A 138 -10.97 -7.85 -3.08
CA ASP A 138 -10.01 -8.63 -2.27
C ASP A 138 -8.55 -8.27 -2.58
N ARG A 139 -8.34 -7.41 -3.59
CA ARG A 139 -7.02 -6.96 -3.99
C ARG A 139 -6.42 -6.06 -2.92
N ILE A 140 -5.11 -6.20 -2.73
CA ILE A 140 -4.35 -5.26 -1.90
C ILE A 140 -4.39 -3.88 -2.59
N GLY A 141 -5.16 -2.96 -2.00
CA GLY A 141 -5.24 -1.58 -2.46
C GLY A 141 -3.92 -0.80 -2.38
N PRO A 142 -3.91 0.48 -2.80
CA PRO A 142 -2.69 1.29 -2.79
C PRO A 142 -2.08 1.37 -1.40
N LEU A 143 -0.75 1.24 -1.33
CA LEU A 143 -0.01 1.35 -0.07
C LEU A 143 0.23 2.80 0.31
N ARG A 144 0.32 3.05 1.62
CA ARG A 144 0.86 4.31 2.17
C ARG A 144 2.38 4.29 2.00
N ARG A 145 2.93 5.32 1.38
CA ARG A 145 4.36 5.36 1.02
C ARG A 145 5.20 5.83 2.20
N GLY A 146 6.34 5.17 2.42
CA GLY A 146 7.39 5.65 3.32
C GLY A 146 7.18 5.36 4.80
N GLU A 147 6.14 4.62 5.19
CA GLU A 147 5.77 4.45 6.60
C GLU A 147 6.80 3.69 7.45
N LEU A 148 7.42 2.64 6.91
CA LEU A 148 8.53 1.98 7.60
C LEU A 148 9.84 2.73 7.37
N LYS A 149 10.01 3.29 6.16
CA LYS A 149 11.23 4.02 5.76
C LYS A 149 11.50 5.24 6.64
N LYS A 150 10.46 5.97 7.07
CA LYS A 150 10.62 7.13 7.97
C LYS A 150 11.22 6.76 9.33
N HIS A 151 11.11 5.51 9.76
CA HIS A 151 11.75 4.99 10.98
C HIS A 151 13.14 4.40 10.73
N GLY A 152 13.66 4.51 9.50
CA GLY A 152 14.98 4.00 9.11
C GLY A 152 14.98 2.59 8.51
N TYR A 153 13.81 1.98 8.31
CA TYR A 153 13.72 0.61 7.80
C TYR A 153 14.05 0.55 6.31
N ILE A 154 15.08 -0.23 5.98
CA ILE A 154 15.53 -0.52 4.61
C ILE A 154 15.93 -1.99 4.57
N TYR A 155 15.38 -2.78 3.65
CA TYR A 155 15.61 -4.23 3.60
C TYR A 155 17.07 -4.62 3.29
N LEU A 156 17.82 -3.73 2.64
CA LEU A 156 19.25 -3.91 2.32
C LEU A 156 20.18 -3.70 3.54
N LYS A 157 19.67 -3.14 4.64
CA LYS A 157 20.49 -2.93 5.85
C LYS A 157 20.69 -4.22 6.62
N HIS A 158 21.71 -4.24 7.48
CA HIS A 158 21.99 -5.34 8.39
C HIS A 158 20.78 -5.63 9.30
N ARG A 159 20.63 -6.89 9.73
CA ARG A 159 19.48 -7.36 10.52
C ARG A 159 19.21 -6.49 11.74
N GLU A 160 20.25 -6.15 12.50
CA GLU A 160 20.10 -5.37 13.72
C GLU A 160 19.61 -3.93 13.46
N GLU A 161 20.07 -3.29 12.38
CA GLU A 161 19.57 -1.98 11.98
C GLU A 161 18.10 -2.04 11.57
N ARG A 162 17.71 -3.10 10.85
CA ARG A 162 16.30 -3.32 10.48
C ARG A 162 15.44 -3.49 11.71
N HIS A 163 15.83 -4.36 12.65
CA HIS A 163 15.09 -4.59 13.88
C HIS A 163 15.01 -3.31 14.74
N SER A 164 16.10 -2.54 14.83
CA SER A 164 16.09 -1.22 15.49
C SER A 164 15.07 -0.26 14.87
N ALA A 165 15.03 -0.18 13.55
CA ALA A 165 14.02 0.62 12.84
C ALA A 165 12.58 0.11 13.07
N LEU A 166 12.39 -1.22 13.14
CA LEU A 166 11.09 -1.81 13.45
C LEU A 166 10.64 -1.48 14.87
N ARG A 167 11.54 -1.54 15.87
CA ARG A 167 11.23 -1.10 17.24
C ARG A 167 10.73 0.34 17.28
N LYS A 168 11.33 1.24 16.49
CA LYS A 168 10.85 2.62 16.34
C LYS A 168 9.46 2.69 15.69
N ALA A 169 9.22 1.88 14.66
CA ALA A 169 7.92 1.81 13.99
C ALA A 169 6.81 1.22 14.88
N ILE A 170 7.14 0.29 15.78
CA ILE A 170 6.21 -0.31 16.74
C ILE A 170 5.65 0.73 17.69
N LYS A 171 6.48 1.69 18.14
CA LYS A 171 6.01 2.80 19.01
C LYS A 171 4.89 3.62 18.37
N GLU A 172 4.88 3.74 17.05
CA GLU A 172 3.83 4.45 16.34
C GLU A 172 2.68 3.53 15.95
N PHE A 173 2.95 2.43 15.23
CA PHE A 173 1.91 1.63 14.58
C PHE A 173 1.40 0.45 15.43
N GLY A 174 2.05 0.17 16.56
CA GLY A 174 1.89 -1.07 17.30
C GLY A 174 2.51 -2.30 16.60
N PRO A 175 2.77 -3.39 17.33
CA PRO A 175 3.38 -4.61 16.76
C PRO A 175 2.56 -5.20 15.61
N LEU A 176 1.24 -5.32 15.79
CA LEU A 176 0.33 -5.84 14.77
C LEU A 176 0.29 -4.95 13.50
N GLY A 177 0.35 -3.63 13.68
CA GLY A 177 0.39 -2.68 12.57
C GLY A 177 1.65 -2.84 11.72
N VAL A 178 2.81 -2.97 12.35
CA VAL A 178 4.09 -3.21 11.67
C VAL A 178 4.10 -4.60 11.00
N PHE A 179 3.63 -5.64 11.71
CA PHE A 179 3.50 -6.99 11.16
C PHE A 179 2.69 -7.00 9.86
N ARG A 180 1.50 -6.39 9.86
CA ARG A 180 0.63 -6.31 8.67
C ARG A 180 1.30 -5.57 7.50
N LYS A 181 2.07 -4.52 7.78
CA LYS A 181 2.82 -3.79 6.75
C LYS A 181 3.88 -4.67 6.09
N LEU A 182 4.69 -5.36 6.90
CA LEU A 182 5.71 -6.27 6.39
C LEU A 182 5.10 -7.44 5.61
N ASP A 183 4.02 -8.03 6.12
CA ASP A 183 3.31 -9.13 5.46
C ASP A 183 2.77 -8.72 4.07
N ILE A 184 2.16 -7.54 3.98
CA ILE A 184 1.65 -7.01 2.71
C ILE A 184 2.80 -6.79 1.71
N VAL A 185 3.90 -6.17 2.14
CA VAL A 185 5.03 -5.89 1.24
C VAL A 185 5.72 -7.20 0.83
N ALA A 186 5.85 -8.18 1.73
CA ALA A 186 6.36 -9.51 1.40
C ALA A 186 5.51 -10.18 0.32
N LYS A 187 4.18 -10.22 0.49
CA LYS A 187 3.26 -10.82 -0.49
C LYS A 187 3.33 -10.15 -1.87
N LEU A 188 3.41 -8.82 -1.91
CA LEU A 188 3.49 -8.07 -3.17
C LEU A 188 4.87 -8.18 -3.86
N SER A 189 5.93 -8.40 -3.09
CA SER A 189 7.29 -8.52 -3.62
C SER A 189 7.70 -9.94 -3.99
N LYS A 190 6.94 -10.98 -3.58
CA LYS A 190 7.25 -12.40 -3.77
C LYS A 190 7.84 -12.75 -5.15
N HIS A 191 7.22 -12.27 -6.22
CA HIS A 191 7.65 -12.56 -7.60
C HIS A 191 8.39 -11.41 -8.27
N SER A 192 8.28 -10.19 -7.73
CA SER A 192 8.87 -8.99 -8.35
C SER A 192 10.25 -8.65 -7.79
N ALA A 193 10.52 -8.99 -6.53
CA ALA A 193 11.78 -8.86 -5.82
C ALA A 193 11.89 -9.97 -4.73
N PRO A 194 12.21 -11.22 -5.11
CA PRO A 194 12.16 -12.37 -4.20
C PRO A 194 13.10 -12.26 -3.00
N GLU A 195 14.27 -11.65 -3.17
CA GLU A 195 15.21 -11.39 -2.08
C GLU A 195 14.60 -10.45 -1.03
N ALA A 196 14.08 -9.30 -1.46
CA ALA A 196 13.38 -8.38 -0.57
C ALA A 196 12.19 -9.06 0.12
N SER A 197 11.42 -9.87 -0.61
CA SER A 197 10.31 -10.65 -0.05
C SER A 197 10.74 -11.59 1.08
N ARG A 198 11.90 -12.26 0.96
CA ARG A 198 12.44 -13.13 2.01
C ARG A 198 12.80 -12.32 3.25
N VAL A 199 13.44 -11.16 3.09
CA VAL A 199 13.78 -10.27 4.20
C VAL A 199 12.52 -9.75 4.91
N PHE A 200 11.53 -9.24 4.17
CA PHE A 200 10.28 -8.77 4.77
C PHE A 200 9.55 -9.88 5.52
N LYS A 201 9.58 -11.12 5.00
CA LYS A 201 8.99 -12.30 5.65
C LYS A 201 9.73 -12.64 6.95
N ALA A 202 11.07 -12.69 6.92
CA ALA A 202 11.89 -12.97 8.10
C ALA A 202 11.67 -11.91 9.20
N ASP A 203 11.67 -10.63 8.84
CA ASP A 203 11.45 -9.53 9.78
C ASP A 203 10.01 -9.54 10.35
N ARG A 204 9.01 -9.93 9.54
CA ARG A 204 7.62 -10.16 9.97
C ARG A 204 7.56 -11.31 10.97
N ASP A 205 8.24 -12.42 10.69
CA ASP A 205 8.25 -13.60 11.54
C ASP A 205 8.99 -13.30 12.84
N TRP A 206 10.07 -12.52 12.81
CA TRP A 206 10.73 -12.00 14.02
C TRP A 206 9.74 -11.25 14.93
N LEU A 207 8.91 -10.35 14.37
CA LEU A 207 7.87 -9.66 15.16
C LEU A 207 6.88 -10.64 15.80
N ARG A 208 6.50 -11.70 15.08
CA ARG A 208 5.58 -12.72 15.57
C ARG A 208 6.12 -13.48 16.79
N HIS A 209 7.42 -13.71 16.85
CA HIS A 209 8.06 -14.43 17.95
C HIS A 209 8.43 -13.53 19.12
N ASN A 210 8.61 -12.21 18.90
CA ASN A 210 9.16 -11.28 19.90
C ASN A 210 8.10 -10.33 20.49
N TYR A 211 6.89 -10.28 19.94
CA TYR A 211 5.84 -9.35 20.37
C TYR A 211 4.47 -10.02 20.38
N GLU A 212 3.64 -9.60 21.33
CA GLU A 212 2.23 -9.94 21.33
C GLU A 212 1.49 -9.14 20.24
N LEU A 213 0.82 -9.85 19.33
CA LEU A 213 0.11 -9.25 18.21
C LEU A 213 -1.37 -9.03 18.56
N THR A 214 -1.63 -8.11 19.49
CA THR A 214 -2.98 -7.79 19.98
C THR A 214 -3.74 -6.81 19.08
N LEU A 215 -5.07 -6.88 19.16
CA LEU A 215 -6.04 -6.14 18.34
C LEU A 215 -6.48 -4.80 18.96
#